data_AF-A0A9J6BB41-F1
#
_entry.id   AF-A0A9J6BB41-F1
#
_cell.length_a   1.000
_cell.length_b   1.000
_cell.length_c   1.000
_cell.angle_alpha   90.00
_cell.angle_beta   90.00
_cell.angle_gamma   90.00
#
_symmetry.space_group_name_H-M   'P 1'
#
loop_
_entity.id
_entity.type
_entity.pdbx_description
1 polymer ?
#
loop_
_entity_poly.entity_id
_entity_poly.type
_entity_poly.pdbx_seq_one_letter_code
_entity_poly.pdbx_strand_id
1 'polypeptide(L)'
;MHLSTPICNTGTWSLASANLDLDGQGGRTFLRVLLHLIMHDYPSLVSGSLHLLFRHFSQRQEVLQAFRQVQLLVSDQDIESYKQIKQDLDVFRQCVEKSELWVYKSKGQGDDETAAPRAEEIDGDLNQSAAESVSEYQKIQDILMRMNKLCIQVGPNGQIKPRKHEQRLLRNVGVHTIVLDLLQVPYDEKDDVKMNKLMQLAHQFLQNFCLGNQHNQVLLHKQLDLFLNPGSLYAETVCAIFKDNLALCNEVNEKVIQHFVHCIEIHGRHVEYLKFLQTIVRAENQFIRKCQDMVMQELVNAGEDVLIFYNDKASFNNFMEMMRSYKRGELEDKSALNYHIELVRLLACCTMGKNVYTEIKCNSLLALEDIVSIVSHPDCIPEVKEAYIDFVNHCYIDTEVEMKEIYSSNHMWNIFERSFLSDIQTVIDLSPNAGKMENYVLNEIMTILISFFSSPFSDQSTALQRRQLIFIQLLQKVFKLSQIKNLTAPQKFSVESCIKTLIEVAKNRAIAIPSDLEGAFVTMFSKTALLSRQTSKWLMASKQTKFDRSLSQPKLDRSIIEGLQDIVSLLEDQLKPLVEAEQSLLVDILYR
;
A
#
# COMPACT_ATOMS: atom_id res chain seq x y z
N MET A 1 -36.24 -45.24 -35.97
CA MET A 1 -37.21 -44.14 -35.84
C MET A 1 -36.39 -42.86 -35.66
N HIS A 2 -36.10 -42.09 -36.72
CA HIS A 2 -36.96 -41.03 -37.30
C HIS A 2 -37.49 -40.08 -36.22
N LEU A 3 -37.42 -38.76 -36.26
CA LEU A 3 -36.92 -37.65 -37.12
C LEU A 3 -36.73 -36.47 -36.09
N SER A 4 -36.00 -35.37 -36.27
CA SER A 4 -36.11 -34.35 -37.31
C SER A 4 -35.02 -33.27 -37.14
N THR A 5 -34.31 -32.99 -38.25
CA THR A 5 -33.88 -31.68 -38.81
C THR A 5 -33.11 -30.61 -38.00
N PRO A 6 -31.95 -30.14 -38.52
CA PRO A 6 -31.34 -28.86 -38.17
C PRO A 6 -31.98 -27.74 -39.01
N ILE A 7 -32.44 -26.67 -38.35
CA ILE A 7 -32.90 -25.47 -39.05
C ILE A 7 -31.74 -24.46 -39.03
N CYS A 8 -31.02 -24.42 -40.15
CA CYS A 8 -30.42 -23.17 -40.63
C CYS A 8 -31.51 -22.11 -40.63
N ASN A 9 -31.43 -21.16 -39.69
CA ASN A 9 -32.05 -19.86 -39.87
C ASN A 9 -30.93 -18.86 -40.08
N THR A 10 -30.53 -18.76 -41.35
CA THR A 10 -29.93 -17.57 -41.94
C THR A 10 -30.90 -16.40 -41.73
N GLY A 11 -30.87 -15.82 -40.54
CA GLY A 11 -31.48 -14.54 -40.24
C GLY A 11 -30.60 -13.48 -40.87
N THR A 12 -31.12 -12.89 -41.94
CA THR A 12 -30.64 -11.71 -42.65
C THR A 12 -30.30 -10.55 -41.71
N TRP A 13 -29.10 -10.55 -41.13
CA TRP A 13 -28.41 -9.30 -40.84
C TRP A 13 -27.87 -8.81 -42.18
N SER A 14 -28.63 -7.89 -42.75
CA SER A 14 -28.29 -7.14 -43.95
C SER A 14 -26.79 -6.83 -44.00
N LEU A 15 -26.14 -7.37 -45.02
CA LEU A 15 -24.78 -7.04 -45.47
C LEU A 15 -24.63 -5.56 -45.90
N ALA A 16 -25.58 -4.68 -45.59
CA ALA A 16 -25.57 -3.28 -45.98
C ALA A 16 -24.55 -2.41 -45.24
N SER A 17 -23.86 -2.93 -44.21
CA SER A 17 -22.79 -2.18 -43.52
C SER A 17 -21.37 -2.53 -43.99
N ALA A 18 -21.19 -3.49 -44.90
CA ALA A 18 -19.85 -3.94 -45.31
C ALA A 18 -19.19 -3.09 -46.42
N ASN A 19 -19.92 -2.14 -47.03
CA ASN A 19 -19.42 -1.35 -48.17
C ASN A 19 -19.53 0.16 -47.91
N LEU A 20 -18.93 0.67 -46.83
CA LEU A 20 -18.63 2.10 -46.77
C LEU A 20 -17.35 2.39 -47.58
N ASP A 21 -17.44 2.28 -48.90
CA ASP A 21 -16.35 2.61 -49.83
C ASP A 21 -16.56 4.03 -50.37
N LEU A 22 -15.81 4.99 -49.83
CA LEU A 22 -15.98 6.42 -50.10
C LEU A 22 -15.72 6.80 -51.57
N ASP A 23 -14.89 6.03 -52.29
CA ASP A 23 -14.54 6.33 -53.68
C ASP A 23 -15.10 5.34 -54.70
N GLY A 24 -15.81 4.30 -54.25
CA GLY A 24 -16.37 3.25 -55.11
C GLY A 24 -15.33 2.45 -55.91
N GLN A 25 -14.04 2.61 -55.58
CA GLN A 25 -12.90 1.97 -56.24
C GLN A 25 -11.97 1.30 -55.22
N GLY A 26 -12.44 1.04 -54.00
CA GLY A 26 -11.67 0.42 -52.94
C GLY A 26 -10.49 1.27 -52.46
N GLY A 27 -10.65 2.59 -52.40
CA GLY A 27 -9.65 3.54 -51.90
C GLY A 27 -8.55 3.95 -52.91
N ARG A 28 -8.60 3.44 -54.15
CA ARG A 28 -7.57 3.74 -55.19
C ARG A 28 -7.56 5.19 -55.63
N THR A 29 -8.72 5.82 -55.74
CA THR A 29 -8.82 7.23 -56.14
C THR A 29 -8.31 8.11 -55.01
N PHE A 30 -8.70 7.79 -53.77
CA PHE A 30 -8.23 8.47 -52.58
C PHE A 30 -6.69 8.43 -52.46
N LEU A 31 -6.09 7.25 -52.62
CA LEU A 31 -4.63 7.08 -52.58
C LEU A 31 -3.91 7.91 -53.66
N ARG A 32 -4.41 7.91 -54.90
CA ARG A 32 -3.83 8.71 -56.00
C ARG A 32 -3.87 10.20 -55.71
N VAL A 33 -4.99 10.68 -55.17
CA VAL A 33 -5.15 12.08 -54.79
C VAL A 33 -4.14 12.45 -53.70
N LEU A 34 -4.01 11.65 -52.64
CA LEU A 34 -3.04 11.91 -51.57
C LEU A 34 -1.59 11.89 -52.07
N LEU A 35 -1.20 10.91 -52.89
CA LEU A 35 0.14 10.85 -53.47
C LEU A 35 0.45 12.06 -54.36
N HIS A 36 -0.52 12.53 -55.15
CA HIS A 36 -0.35 13.73 -55.97
C HIS A 36 -0.22 15.00 -55.11
N LEU A 37 -0.99 15.12 -54.03
CA LEU A 37 -0.94 16.28 -53.12
C LEU A 37 0.38 16.35 -52.33
N ILE A 38 1.01 15.22 -52.05
CA ILE A 38 2.34 15.15 -51.40
C ILE A 38 3.45 15.69 -52.31
N MET A 39 3.27 15.65 -53.63
CA MET A 39 4.24 16.19 -54.60
C MET A 39 4.12 17.71 -54.82
N HIS A 40 3.24 18.40 -54.10
CA HIS A 40 3.01 19.83 -54.26
C HIS A 40 3.96 20.67 -53.41
N ASP A 41 4.34 21.86 -53.88
CA ASP A 41 5.28 22.77 -53.19
C ASP A 41 4.70 23.47 -51.93
N TYR A 42 3.48 23.12 -51.50
CA TYR A 42 2.81 23.81 -50.38
C TYR A 42 2.86 22.95 -49.10
N PRO A 43 3.70 23.29 -48.10
CA PRO A 43 4.02 22.40 -46.98
C PRO A 43 2.81 21.93 -46.15
N SER A 44 1.83 22.80 -45.90
CA SER A 44 0.65 22.43 -45.11
C SER A 44 -0.23 21.39 -45.81
N LEU A 45 -0.27 21.41 -47.15
CA LEU A 45 -1.02 20.42 -47.94
C LEU A 45 -0.29 19.08 -47.96
N VAL A 46 1.04 19.10 -48.06
CA VAL A 46 1.88 17.89 -47.95
C VAL A 46 1.68 17.25 -46.57
N SER A 47 1.78 18.04 -45.50
CA SER A 47 1.59 17.55 -44.12
C SER A 47 0.19 16.99 -43.89
N GLY A 48 -0.87 17.67 -44.35
CA GLY A 48 -2.24 17.18 -44.24
C GLY A 48 -2.48 15.90 -45.05
N SER A 49 -1.89 15.81 -46.24
CA SER A 49 -2.03 14.65 -47.12
C SER A 49 -1.28 13.43 -46.58
N LEU A 50 -0.08 13.63 -46.02
CA LEU A 50 0.67 12.59 -45.31
C LEU A 50 -0.11 12.10 -44.08
N HIS A 51 -0.67 13.01 -43.28
CA HIS A 51 -1.46 12.63 -42.11
C HIS A 51 -2.66 11.75 -42.48
N LEU A 52 -3.38 12.11 -43.55
CA LEU A 52 -4.48 11.29 -44.08
C LEU A 52 -4.01 9.96 -44.67
N LEU A 53 -2.85 9.93 -45.32
CA LEU A 53 -2.25 8.71 -45.86
C LEU A 53 -1.93 7.73 -44.72
N PHE A 54 -1.20 8.17 -43.69
CA PHE A 54 -0.88 7.33 -42.54
C PHE A 54 -2.15 6.83 -41.83
N ARG A 55 -3.14 7.72 -41.66
CA ARG A 55 -4.43 7.38 -41.08
C ARG A 55 -5.19 6.32 -41.88
N HIS A 56 -5.14 6.39 -43.22
CA HIS A 56 -5.77 5.40 -44.09
C HIS A 56 -5.21 3.99 -43.90
N PHE A 57 -3.91 3.86 -43.60
CA PHE A 57 -3.23 2.58 -43.32
C PHE A 57 -3.07 2.29 -41.82
N SER A 58 -3.69 3.07 -40.94
CA SER A 58 -3.65 2.87 -39.48
C SER A 58 -5.06 2.75 -38.88
N GLN A 59 -6.05 2.38 -39.70
CA GLN A 59 -7.46 2.37 -39.28
C GLN A 59 -7.69 1.44 -38.09
N ARG A 60 -7.14 0.22 -38.12
CA ARG A 60 -7.29 -0.72 -37.00
C ARG A 60 -6.57 -0.25 -35.75
N GLN A 61 -5.44 0.43 -35.90
CA GLN A 61 -4.71 1.04 -34.79
C GLN A 61 -5.52 2.17 -34.12
N GLU A 62 -6.16 3.04 -34.92
CA GLU A 62 -7.06 4.08 -34.40
C GLU A 62 -8.28 3.48 -33.70
N VAL A 63 -8.88 2.44 -34.27
CA VAL A 63 -10.02 1.75 -33.68
C VAL A 63 -9.63 1.13 -32.33
N LEU A 64 -8.50 0.44 -32.26
CA LEU A 64 -7.98 -0.10 -30.98
C LEU A 64 -7.73 1.01 -29.96
N GLN A 65 -7.10 2.11 -30.37
CA GLN A 65 -6.83 3.25 -29.49
C GLN A 65 -8.13 3.89 -28.99
N ALA A 66 -9.14 4.02 -29.85
CA ALA A 66 -10.46 4.52 -29.46
C ALA A 66 -11.14 3.56 -28.47
N PHE A 67 -11.13 2.24 -28.73
CA PHE A 67 -11.70 1.26 -27.81
C PHE A 67 -11.05 1.25 -26.43
N ARG A 68 -9.72 1.50 -26.35
CA ARG A 68 -9.02 1.69 -25.06
C ARG A 68 -9.51 2.91 -24.27
N GLN A 69 -10.03 3.92 -24.96
CA GLN A 69 -10.53 5.16 -24.37
C GLN A 69 -12.03 5.13 -24.05
N VAL A 70 -12.79 4.17 -24.61
CA VAL A 70 -14.21 4.02 -24.32
C VAL A 70 -14.41 3.63 -22.86
N GLN A 71 -15.30 4.36 -22.19
CA GLN A 71 -15.68 4.08 -20.81
C GLN A 71 -17.15 3.70 -20.75
N LEU A 72 -17.43 2.59 -20.07
CA LEU A 72 -18.80 2.20 -19.74
C LEU A 72 -19.15 2.80 -18.37
N LEU A 73 -20.07 3.75 -18.37
CA LEU A 73 -20.62 4.37 -17.17
C LEU A 73 -22.02 3.84 -16.96
N VAL A 74 -22.33 3.35 -15.76
CA VAL A 74 -23.57 2.60 -15.51
C VAL A 74 -24.60 3.41 -14.74
N SER A 75 -24.17 4.36 -13.89
CA SER A 75 -25.07 5.24 -13.14
C SER A 75 -25.00 6.70 -13.59
N ASP A 76 -26.09 7.44 -13.39
CA ASP A 76 -26.14 8.89 -13.63
C ASP A 76 -25.09 9.65 -12.79
N GLN A 77 -24.81 9.16 -11.58
CA GLN A 77 -23.77 9.70 -10.71
C GLN A 77 -22.37 9.54 -11.31
N ASP A 78 -22.09 8.43 -12.00
CA ASP A 78 -20.81 8.21 -12.68
C ASP A 78 -20.67 9.13 -13.90
N ILE A 79 -21.78 9.40 -14.60
CA ILE A 79 -21.82 10.34 -15.73
C ILE A 79 -21.53 11.77 -15.24
N GLU A 80 -22.15 12.21 -14.15
CA GLU A 80 -21.86 13.50 -13.53
C GLU A 80 -20.41 13.58 -13.06
N SER A 81 -19.92 12.53 -12.40
CA SER A 81 -18.53 12.45 -11.94
C SER A 81 -17.54 12.52 -13.11
N TYR A 82 -17.80 11.82 -14.21
CA TYR A 82 -16.97 11.88 -15.42
C TYR A 82 -16.96 13.28 -16.03
N LYS A 83 -18.12 13.93 -16.16
CA LYS A 83 -18.22 15.30 -16.69
C LYS A 83 -17.42 16.29 -15.83
N GLN A 84 -17.56 16.18 -14.51
CA GLN A 84 -16.83 17.02 -13.56
C GLN A 84 -15.31 16.78 -13.66
N ILE A 85 -14.87 15.51 -13.64
CA ILE A 85 -13.45 15.15 -13.76
C ILE A 85 -12.87 15.68 -15.06
N LYS A 86 -13.60 15.55 -16.19
CA LYS A 86 -13.13 16.02 -17.49
C LYS A 86 -12.97 17.54 -17.52
N GLN A 87 -13.96 18.28 -17.02
CA GLN A 87 -13.89 19.74 -16.92
C GLN A 87 -12.73 20.17 -16.00
N ASP A 88 -12.59 19.54 -14.85
CA ASP A 88 -11.50 19.81 -13.91
C ASP A 88 -10.14 19.50 -14.54
N LEU A 89 -10.02 18.41 -15.30
CA LEU A 89 -8.77 18.03 -15.96
C LEU A 89 -8.38 19.01 -17.07
N ASP A 90 -9.34 19.50 -17.86
CA ASP A 90 -9.04 20.47 -18.92
C ASP A 90 -8.55 21.80 -18.34
N VAL A 91 -9.15 22.26 -17.24
CA VAL A 91 -8.64 23.42 -16.48
C VAL A 91 -7.25 23.11 -15.93
N PHE A 92 -7.08 21.96 -15.26
CA PHE A 92 -5.82 21.60 -14.63
C PHE A 92 -4.66 21.52 -15.64
N ARG A 93 -4.90 20.89 -16.81
CA ARG A 93 -3.92 20.83 -17.89
C ARG A 93 -3.49 22.22 -18.34
N GLN A 94 -4.44 23.13 -18.58
CA GLN A 94 -4.13 24.49 -18.99
C GLN A 94 -3.33 25.26 -17.93
N CYS A 95 -3.63 25.05 -16.64
CA CYS A 95 -2.90 25.68 -15.54
C CYS A 95 -1.45 25.18 -15.48
N VAL A 96 -1.22 23.87 -15.65
CA VAL A 96 0.12 23.25 -15.59
C VAL A 96 0.96 23.61 -16.81
N GLU A 97 0.39 23.59 -18.02
CA GLU A 97 1.07 24.03 -19.26
C GLU A 97 1.51 25.50 -19.18
N LYS A 98 0.80 26.32 -18.40
CA LYS A 98 1.10 27.73 -18.16
C LYS A 98 1.78 28.00 -16.82
N SER A 99 2.34 26.97 -16.18
CA SER A 99 2.99 27.06 -14.85
C SER A 99 4.07 28.13 -14.79
N GLU A 100 4.82 28.33 -15.87
CA GLU A 100 5.83 29.38 -15.98
C GLU A 100 5.29 30.79 -15.70
N LEU A 101 4.02 31.05 -16.03
CA LEU A 101 3.41 32.37 -15.92
C LEU A 101 3.02 32.74 -14.48
N TRP A 102 2.74 31.78 -13.61
CA TRP A 102 2.23 32.05 -12.26
C TRP A 102 3.15 31.56 -11.14
N VAL A 103 4.06 30.61 -11.40
CA VAL A 103 5.08 30.15 -10.44
C VAL A 103 6.24 31.15 -10.36
N TYR A 104 6.81 31.54 -11.50
CA TYR A 104 8.01 32.39 -11.53
C TYR A 104 7.76 33.89 -11.43
N LYS A 105 6.57 34.38 -11.86
CA LYS A 105 6.26 35.81 -11.78
C LYS A 105 6.15 36.34 -10.36
N SER A 106 5.96 35.47 -9.36
CA SER A 106 5.96 35.88 -7.95
C SER A 106 7.33 36.38 -7.46
N LYS A 107 8.42 36.08 -8.17
CA LYS A 107 9.80 36.41 -7.78
C LYS A 107 10.45 37.57 -8.54
N GLY A 108 9.76 38.21 -9.48
CA GLY A 108 10.33 39.28 -10.32
C GLY A 108 10.69 40.60 -9.61
N GLN A 109 10.53 40.71 -8.29
CA GLN A 109 10.89 41.91 -7.53
C GLN A 109 11.61 41.50 -6.24
N GLY A 110 12.93 41.41 -6.31
CA GLY A 110 13.78 41.17 -5.14
C GLY A 110 15.20 41.71 -5.24
N ASP A 111 15.78 41.83 -6.45
CA ASP A 111 17.25 42.00 -6.57
C ASP A 111 17.72 43.00 -7.62
N ASP A 112 16.99 44.09 -7.87
CA ASP A 112 17.53 45.20 -8.68
C ASP A 112 17.30 46.57 -8.04
N GLU A 113 17.96 46.81 -6.90
CA GLU A 113 18.23 48.16 -6.41
C GLU A 113 19.26 48.84 -7.31
N THR A 114 18.86 49.35 -8.48
CA THR A 114 19.41 50.57 -9.10
C THR A 114 18.65 51.01 -10.37
N ALA A 115 17.40 51.45 -10.22
CA ALA A 115 16.81 52.42 -11.16
C ALA A 115 15.69 53.25 -10.51
N ALA A 116 15.88 54.57 -10.53
CA ALA A 116 14.99 55.59 -9.98
C ALA A 116 13.62 55.69 -10.73
N PRO A 117 12.62 56.40 -10.16
CA PRO A 117 11.21 56.04 -10.29
C PRO A 117 10.53 56.64 -11.52
N ARG A 118 9.67 55.83 -12.16
CA ARG A 118 8.59 56.29 -13.04
C ARG A 118 7.31 55.49 -12.70
N ALA A 119 6.66 55.87 -11.60
CA ALA A 119 5.25 55.60 -11.37
C ALA A 119 4.44 56.58 -12.25
N GLU A 120 3.41 56.19 -12.99
CA GLU A 120 2.05 56.04 -12.43
C GLU A 120 1.12 55.12 -13.25
N GLU A 121 1.60 54.30 -14.20
CA GLU A 121 0.71 53.42 -15.02
C GLU A 121 0.84 51.90 -14.76
N ILE A 122 1.71 51.46 -13.84
CA ILE A 122 2.06 50.04 -13.66
C ILE A 122 1.32 49.38 -12.48
N ASP A 123 0.72 50.16 -11.57
CA ASP A 123 0.15 49.66 -10.31
C ASP A 123 -1.13 48.81 -10.49
N GLY A 124 -1.91 49.07 -11.55
CA GLY A 124 -3.13 48.30 -11.86
C GLY A 124 -2.86 46.90 -12.41
N ASP A 125 -1.84 46.74 -13.25
CA ASP A 125 -1.51 45.48 -13.94
C ASP A 125 -0.74 44.51 -13.02
N LEU A 126 0.01 45.05 -12.06
CA LEU A 126 0.73 44.29 -11.02
C LEU A 126 -0.23 43.65 -10.01
N ASN A 127 -1.25 44.38 -9.55
CA ASN A 127 -2.22 43.85 -8.59
C ASN A 127 -3.13 42.79 -9.22
N GLN A 128 -3.40 42.94 -10.52
CA GLN A 128 -4.21 42.01 -11.31
C GLN A 128 -3.45 40.71 -11.63
N SER A 129 -2.17 40.80 -12.00
CA SER A 129 -1.31 39.62 -12.24
C SER A 129 -0.98 38.82 -10.97
N ALA A 130 -0.81 39.49 -9.82
CA ALA A 130 -0.68 38.81 -8.53
C ALA A 130 -1.99 38.10 -8.13
N ALA A 131 -3.14 38.74 -8.32
CA ALA A 131 -4.45 38.12 -8.09
C ALA A 131 -4.72 36.92 -9.02
N GLU A 132 -4.28 36.99 -10.28
CA GLU A 132 -4.35 35.90 -11.24
C GLU A 132 -3.49 34.70 -10.80
N SER A 133 -2.24 34.91 -10.38
CA SER A 133 -1.40 33.83 -9.85
C SER A 133 -2.02 33.14 -8.63
N VAL A 134 -2.53 33.92 -7.66
CA VAL A 134 -3.21 33.36 -6.47
C VAL A 134 -4.46 32.56 -6.85
N SER A 135 -5.20 33.02 -7.86
CA SER A 135 -6.35 32.30 -8.41
C SER A 135 -5.96 30.96 -9.01
N GLU A 136 -4.83 30.86 -9.73
CA GLU A 136 -4.34 29.60 -10.30
C GLU A 136 -3.94 28.58 -9.22
N TYR A 137 -3.20 28.99 -8.17
CA TYR A 137 -2.90 28.10 -7.04
C TYR A 137 -4.17 27.54 -6.41
N GLN A 138 -5.18 28.39 -6.18
CA GLN A 138 -6.45 27.98 -5.57
C GLN A 138 -7.23 27.00 -6.47
N LYS A 139 -7.27 27.25 -7.79
CA LYS A 139 -7.92 26.35 -8.75
C LYS A 139 -7.30 24.95 -8.70
N ILE A 140 -5.97 24.86 -8.79
CA ILE A 140 -5.27 23.55 -8.75
C ILE A 140 -5.50 22.86 -7.41
N GLN A 141 -5.41 23.61 -6.30
CA GLN A 141 -5.66 23.09 -4.96
C GLN A 141 -7.05 22.45 -4.85
N ASP A 142 -8.09 23.17 -5.31
CA ASP A 142 -9.47 22.69 -5.22
C ASP A 142 -9.70 21.46 -6.12
N ILE A 143 -9.07 21.42 -7.30
CA ILE A 143 -9.12 20.27 -8.21
C ILE A 143 -8.47 19.04 -7.55
N LEU A 144 -7.25 19.18 -7.01
CA LEU A 144 -6.55 18.09 -6.35
C LEU A 144 -7.31 17.57 -5.11
N MET A 145 -7.92 18.45 -4.33
CA MET A 145 -8.76 18.06 -3.19
C MET A 145 -9.99 17.25 -3.63
N ARG A 146 -10.67 17.68 -4.71
CA ARG A 146 -11.80 16.93 -5.28
C ARG A 146 -11.36 15.56 -5.79
N MET A 147 -10.26 15.49 -6.55
CA MET A 147 -9.71 14.24 -7.08
C MET A 147 -9.29 13.27 -5.98
N ASN A 148 -8.66 13.76 -4.91
CA ASN A 148 -8.34 12.96 -3.72
C ASN A 148 -9.60 12.34 -3.10
N LYS A 149 -10.66 13.12 -2.93
CA LYS A 149 -11.93 12.65 -2.37
C LYS A 149 -12.61 11.60 -3.25
N LEU A 150 -12.39 11.61 -4.56
CA LEU A 150 -12.91 10.60 -5.48
C LEU A 150 -12.17 9.26 -5.36
N CYS A 151 -10.89 9.26 -4.94
CA CYS A 151 -10.12 8.02 -4.77
C CYS A 151 -10.48 7.23 -3.51
N ILE A 152 -11.06 7.88 -2.49
CA ILE A 152 -11.27 7.27 -1.17
C ILE A 152 -12.68 7.46 -0.62
N GLN A 153 -13.09 6.55 0.25
CA GLN A 153 -14.29 6.67 1.07
C GLN A 153 -13.89 6.58 2.54
N VAL A 154 -14.16 7.65 3.30
CA VAL A 154 -13.92 7.67 4.75
C VAL A 154 -15.15 7.05 5.44
N GLY A 155 -14.95 5.92 6.11
CA GLY A 155 -15.97 5.25 6.90
C GLY A 155 -16.24 5.93 8.25
N PRO A 156 -17.32 5.55 8.96
CA PRO A 156 -17.72 6.17 10.23
C PRO A 156 -16.67 6.07 11.36
N ASN A 157 -15.72 5.13 11.25
CA ASN A 157 -14.63 4.94 12.22
C ASN A 157 -13.30 5.58 11.74
N GLY A 158 -13.32 6.44 10.73
CA GLY A 158 -12.11 7.00 10.11
C GLY A 158 -11.35 6.03 9.20
N GLN A 159 -11.86 4.82 8.98
CA GLN A 159 -11.23 3.86 8.06
C GLN A 159 -11.35 4.34 6.61
N ILE A 160 -10.21 4.45 5.94
CA ILE A 160 -10.11 4.82 4.53
C ILE A 160 -10.32 3.56 3.68
N LYS A 161 -11.36 3.55 2.83
CA LYS A 161 -11.62 2.49 1.86
C LYS A 161 -11.35 2.99 0.44
N PRO A 162 -10.71 2.18 -0.42
CA PRO A 162 -10.43 2.58 -1.80
C PRO A 162 -11.69 2.53 -2.66
N ARG A 163 -11.87 3.56 -3.50
CA ARG A 163 -12.92 3.64 -4.51
C ARG A 163 -12.39 3.16 -5.86
N LYS A 164 -12.34 1.84 -6.04
CA LYS A 164 -11.66 1.21 -7.20
C LYS A 164 -12.27 1.60 -8.56
N HIS A 165 -13.57 1.90 -8.61
CA HIS A 165 -14.25 2.32 -9.84
C HIS A 165 -13.80 3.73 -10.25
N GLU A 166 -13.83 4.68 -9.31
CA GLU A 166 -13.41 6.06 -9.52
C GLU A 166 -11.90 6.17 -9.77
N GLN A 167 -11.07 5.39 -9.08
CA GLN A 167 -9.63 5.28 -9.39
C GLN A 167 -9.39 4.81 -10.84
N ARG A 168 -10.21 3.87 -11.35
CA ARG A 168 -10.15 3.40 -12.74
C ARG A 168 -10.58 4.51 -13.72
N LEU A 169 -11.61 5.27 -13.37
CA LEU A 169 -12.08 6.42 -14.13
C LEU A 169 -10.96 7.45 -14.29
N LEU A 170 -10.36 7.88 -13.19
CA LEU A 170 -9.24 8.83 -13.15
C LEU A 170 -8.03 8.35 -13.96
N ARG A 171 -7.75 7.04 -13.95
CA ARG A 171 -6.71 6.43 -14.78
C ARG A 171 -7.03 6.59 -16.26
N ASN A 172 -8.22 6.15 -16.67
CA ASN A 172 -8.60 6.10 -18.08
C ASN A 172 -8.78 7.49 -18.69
N VAL A 173 -9.13 8.51 -17.89
CA VAL A 173 -9.19 9.91 -18.33
C VAL A 173 -7.78 10.54 -18.42
N GLY A 174 -6.78 9.97 -17.75
CA GLY A 174 -5.40 10.48 -17.79
C GLY A 174 -5.10 11.55 -16.75
N VAL A 175 -5.77 11.55 -15.60
CA VAL A 175 -5.51 12.54 -14.54
C VAL A 175 -4.09 12.43 -13.99
N HIS A 176 -3.61 11.19 -13.81
CA HIS A 176 -2.28 10.91 -13.29
C HIS A 176 -1.16 11.53 -14.15
N THR A 177 -1.31 11.63 -15.48
CA THR A 177 -0.27 12.23 -16.33
C THR A 177 -0.09 13.70 -16.02
N ILE A 178 -1.18 14.46 -15.90
CA ILE A 178 -1.13 15.89 -15.56
C ILE A 178 -0.59 16.12 -14.15
N VAL A 179 -0.89 15.22 -13.20
CA VAL A 179 -0.30 15.28 -11.85
C VAL A 179 1.21 15.07 -11.89
N LEU A 180 1.70 14.14 -12.71
CA LEU A 180 3.14 13.90 -12.88
C LEU A 180 3.83 15.08 -13.59
N ASP A 181 3.16 15.72 -14.53
CA ASP A 181 3.66 16.95 -15.16
C ASP A 181 3.75 18.09 -14.14
N LEU A 182 2.75 18.22 -13.24
CA LEU A 182 2.79 19.18 -12.14
C LEU A 182 3.99 18.93 -11.20
N LEU A 183 4.28 17.68 -10.85
CA LEU A 183 5.41 17.33 -9.98
C LEU A 183 6.78 17.69 -10.57
N GLN A 184 6.86 17.81 -11.90
CA GLN A 184 8.09 18.20 -12.61
C GLN A 184 8.22 19.71 -12.78
N VAL A 185 7.22 20.50 -12.37
CA VAL A 185 7.28 21.97 -12.45
C VAL A 185 8.33 22.47 -11.46
N PRO A 186 9.40 23.13 -11.93
CA PRO A 186 10.42 23.67 -11.05
C PRO A 186 9.88 24.84 -10.22
N TYR A 187 10.19 24.85 -8.92
CA TYR A 187 9.75 25.86 -7.97
C TYR A 187 10.75 26.02 -6.81
N ASP A 188 10.56 27.02 -5.95
CA ASP A 188 11.37 27.19 -4.75
C ASP A 188 10.76 26.45 -3.55
N GLU A 189 11.39 25.34 -3.16
CA GLU A 189 10.94 24.52 -2.03
C GLU A 189 10.99 25.24 -0.67
N LYS A 190 11.83 26.27 -0.51
CA LYS A 190 11.98 26.99 0.77
C LYS A 190 10.98 28.12 0.90
N ASP A 191 10.75 28.86 -0.17
CA ASP A 191 9.96 30.09 -0.12
C ASP A 191 8.51 29.90 -0.60
N ASP A 192 8.23 28.97 -1.52
CA ASP A 192 6.90 28.80 -2.11
C ASP A 192 6.04 27.81 -1.30
N VAL A 193 5.50 28.29 -0.19
CA VAL A 193 4.59 27.52 0.70
C VAL A 193 3.33 27.06 -0.04
N LYS A 194 2.84 27.82 -1.04
CA LYS A 194 1.62 27.45 -1.79
C LYS A 194 1.90 26.28 -2.72
N MET A 195 3.02 26.32 -3.44
CA MET A 195 3.44 25.21 -4.29
C MET A 195 3.74 23.95 -3.47
N ASN A 196 4.43 24.09 -2.34
CA ASN A 196 4.63 22.97 -1.40
C ASN A 196 3.29 22.32 -1.00
N LYS A 197 2.23 23.11 -0.81
CA LYS A 197 0.90 22.57 -0.51
C LYS A 197 0.29 21.81 -1.70
N LEU A 198 0.47 22.31 -2.92
CA LEU A 198 0.05 21.61 -4.13
C LEU A 198 0.80 20.29 -4.31
N MET A 199 2.12 20.29 -4.11
CA MET A 199 2.96 19.09 -4.19
C MET A 199 2.53 18.04 -3.16
N GLN A 200 2.19 18.46 -1.94
CA GLN A 200 1.63 17.55 -0.92
C GLN A 200 0.31 16.92 -1.39
N LEU A 201 -0.60 17.71 -1.95
CA LEU A 201 -1.89 17.21 -2.45
C LEU A 201 -1.74 16.30 -3.68
N ALA A 202 -0.76 16.58 -4.54
CA ALA A 202 -0.39 15.75 -5.68
C ALA A 202 0.15 14.39 -5.25
N HIS A 203 1.09 14.36 -4.30
CA HIS A 203 1.58 13.09 -3.70
C HIS A 203 0.43 12.33 -3.01
N GLN A 204 -0.40 13.02 -2.23
CA GLN A 204 -1.56 12.41 -1.59
C GLN A 204 -2.54 11.81 -2.63
N PHE A 205 -2.73 12.48 -3.77
CA PHE A 205 -3.53 11.96 -4.88
C PHE A 205 -2.94 10.67 -5.42
N LEU A 206 -1.64 10.62 -5.72
CA LEU A 206 -0.97 9.43 -6.25
C LEU A 206 -1.03 8.26 -5.25
N GLN A 207 -0.80 8.53 -3.97
CA GLN A 207 -0.93 7.54 -2.90
C GLN A 207 -2.35 6.95 -2.85
N ASN A 208 -3.37 7.81 -2.89
CA ASN A 208 -4.78 7.40 -2.90
C ASN A 208 -5.19 6.72 -4.21
N PHE A 209 -4.59 7.11 -5.33
CA PHE A 209 -4.82 6.54 -6.66
C PHE A 209 -4.30 5.10 -6.77
N CYS A 210 -3.21 4.79 -6.08
CA CYS A 210 -2.64 3.44 -5.98
C CYS A 210 -3.31 2.55 -4.93
N LEU A 211 -4.00 3.13 -3.94
CA LEU A 211 -4.55 2.40 -2.79
C LEU A 211 -5.44 1.21 -3.23
N GLY A 212 -4.93 -0.02 -3.01
CA GLY A 212 -5.64 -1.26 -3.32
C GLY A 212 -5.88 -1.52 -4.82
N ASN A 213 -5.12 -0.87 -5.71
CA ASN A 213 -5.27 -0.95 -7.16
C ASN A 213 -3.94 -1.24 -7.88
N GLN A 214 -3.69 -2.54 -8.10
CA GLN A 214 -2.46 -3.05 -8.71
C GLN A 214 -2.16 -2.50 -10.11
N HIS A 215 -3.19 -2.21 -10.91
CA HIS A 215 -2.99 -1.68 -12.25
C HIS A 215 -2.46 -0.24 -12.22
N ASN A 216 -2.95 0.57 -11.27
CA ASN A 216 -2.50 1.94 -11.08
C ASN A 216 -1.07 1.97 -10.50
N GLN A 217 -0.74 1.01 -9.63
CA GLN A 217 0.62 0.81 -9.13
C GLN A 217 1.62 0.48 -10.23
N VAL A 218 1.30 -0.49 -11.11
CA VAL A 218 2.15 -0.85 -12.26
C VAL A 218 2.34 0.34 -13.20
N LEU A 219 1.31 1.19 -13.35
CA LEU A 219 1.38 2.40 -14.17
C LEU A 219 2.39 3.41 -13.61
N LEU A 220 2.30 3.76 -12.32
CA LEU A 220 3.24 4.69 -11.69
C LEU A 220 4.65 4.10 -11.56
N HIS A 221 4.78 2.78 -11.40
CA HIS A 221 6.07 2.10 -11.37
C HIS A 221 6.89 2.31 -12.65
N LYS A 222 6.25 2.53 -13.82
CA LYS A 222 6.96 2.85 -15.07
C LYS A 222 7.70 4.19 -15.01
N GLN A 223 7.32 5.07 -14.08
CA GLN A 223 7.92 6.40 -13.87
C GLN A 223 8.55 6.47 -12.47
N LEU A 224 9.00 5.33 -11.93
CA LEU A 224 9.56 5.24 -10.58
C LEU A 224 10.72 6.22 -10.35
N ASP A 225 11.54 6.47 -11.38
CA ASP A 225 12.70 7.37 -11.31
C ASP A 225 12.34 8.81 -10.87
N LEU A 226 11.12 9.28 -11.18
CA LEU A 226 10.62 10.59 -10.72
C LEU A 226 10.52 10.66 -9.18
N PHE A 227 10.28 9.52 -8.54
CA PHE A 227 10.04 9.42 -7.11
C PHE A 227 11.29 8.97 -6.32
N LEU A 228 12.42 8.72 -6.99
CA LEU A 228 13.70 8.43 -6.35
C LEU A 228 14.43 9.73 -5.99
N ASN A 229 13.72 10.60 -5.26
CA ASN A 229 14.23 11.86 -4.74
C ASN A 229 14.17 11.85 -3.20
N PRO A 230 15.11 12.54 -2.52
CA PRO A 230 15.05 12.70 -1.08
C PRO A 230 13.76 13.41 -0.65
N GLY A 231 13.11 12.91 0.40
CA GLY A 231 11.93 13.53 1.00
C GLY A 231 10.87 12.53 1.46
N SER A 232 10.17 12.88 2.53
CA SER A 232 9.12 12.04 3.12
C SER A 232 7.96 11.77 2.15
N LEU A 233 7.54 12.79 1.38
CA LEU A 233 6.45 12.68 0.41
C LEU A 233 6.76 11.67 -0.70
N TYR A 234 7.99 11.72 -1.24
CA TYR A 234 8.45 10.79 -2.26
C TYR A 234 8.47 9.36 -1.71
N ALA A 235 9.04 9.15 -0.52
CA ALA A 235 9.06 7.85 0.15
C ALA A 235 7.66 7.27 0.36
N GLU A 236 6.70 8.07 0.83
CA GLU A 236 5.31 7.63 1.01
C GLU A 236 4.64 7.26 -0.31
N THR A 237 4.89 8.00 -1.40
CA THR A 237 4.37 7.67 -2.73
C THR A 237 4.97 6.37 -3.24
N VAL A 238 6.28 6.17 -3.09
CA VAL A 238 6.92 4.89 -3.46
C VAL A 238 6.37 3.74 -2.62
N CYS A 239 6.15 3.94 -1.31
CA CYS A 239 5.45 2.95 -0.47
C CYS A 239 4.10 2.59 -1.08
N ALA A 240 3.29 3.58 -1.47
CA ALA A 240 1.96 3.33 -2.04
C ALA A 240 2.00 2.59 -3.39
N ILE A 241 3.06 2.78 -4.20
CA ILE A 241 3.28 2.05 -5.46
C ILE A 241 3.50 0.56 -5.18
N PHE A 242 4.33 0.19 -4.20
CA PHE A 242 4.65 -1.20 -3.91
C PHE A 242 3.69 -1.90 -2.94
N LYS A 243 2.89 -1.13 -2.18
CA LYS A 243 2.02 -1.66 -1.13
C LYS A 243 1.06 -2.75 -1.62
N ASP A 244 1.14 -3.93 -0.98
CA ASP A 244 0.29 -5.08 -1.27
C ASP A 244 0.31 -5.50 -2.77
N ASN A 245 1.45 -5.33 -3.45
CA ASN A 245 1.66 -5.74 -4.83
C ASN A 245 2.83 -6.73 -4.96
N LEU A 246 2.51 -8.02 -4.87
CA LEU A 246 3.51 -9.09 -4.89
C LEU A 246 4.33 -9.11 -6.20
N ALA A 247 3.72 -8.78 -7.35
CA ALA A 247 4.41 -8.76 -8.63
C ALA A 247 5.50 -7.69 -8.66
N LEU A 248 5.17 -6.45 -8.27
CA LEU A 248 6.13 -5.36 -8.21
C LEU A 248 7.21 -5.61 -7.16
N CYS A 249 6.84 -6.09 -5.97
CA CYS A 249 7.82 -6.35 -4.91
C CYS A 249 8.83 -7.44 -5.29
N ASN A 250 8.46 -8.44 -6.10
CA ASN A 250 9.40 -9.46 -6.58
C ASN A 250 10.39 -8.94 -7.64
N GLU A 251 10.01 -7.89 -8.39
CA GLU A 251 10.81 -7.27 -9.46
C GLU A 251 11.60 -6.04 -8.98
N VAL A 252 11.60 -5.74 -7.67
CA VAL A 252 12.34 -4.60 -7.11
C VAL A 252 13.81 -4.67 -7.49
N ASN A 253 14.31 -3.54 -8.01
CA ASN A 253 15.71 -3.34 -8.34
C ASN A 253 16.49 -2.96 -7.07
N GLU A 254 17.66 -3.58 -6.89
CA GLU A 254 18.58 -3.32 -5.78
C GLU A 254 18.93 -1.82 -5.63
N LYS A 255 19.05 -1.11 -6.76
CA LYS A 255 19.32 0.35 -6.77
C LYS A 255 18.30 1.17 -6.02
N VAL A 256 17.03 0.75 -6.03
CA VAL A 256 15.95 1.45 -5.30
C VAL A 256 16.16 1.31 -3.80
N ILE A 257 16.55 0.12 -3.35
CA ILE A 257 16.85 -0.15 -1.93
C ILE A 257 18.06 0.67 -1.50
N GLN A 258 19.15 0.62 -2.28
CA GLN A 258 20.38 1.39 -2.04
C GLN A 258 20.10 2.89 -1.94
N HIS A 259 19.25 3.44 -2.83
CA HIS A 259 18.87 4.84 -2.78
C HIS A 259 18.23 5.21 -1.43
N PHE A 260 17.24 4.45 -0.95
CA PHE A 260 16.57 4.76 0.31
C PHE A 260 17.47 4.55 1.54
N VAL A 261 18.35 3.55 1.52
CA VAL A 261 19.37 3.37 2.58
C VAL A 261 20.32 4.57 2.60
N HIS A 262 20.80 5.00 1.44
CA HIS A 262 21.65 6.18 1.31
C HIS A 262 20.94 7.48 1.72
N CYS A 263 19.63 7.59 1.45
CA CYS A 263 18.84 8.72 1.92
C CYS A 263 18.78 8.79 3.44
N ILE A 264 18.79 7.65 4.15
CA ILE A 264 18.85 7.62 5.61
C ILE A 264 20.21 8.16 6.10
N GLU A 265 21.31 7.79 5.43
CA GLU A 265 22.67 8.24 5.77
C GLU A 265 22.85 9.75 5.58
N ILE A 266 22.42 10.30 4.44
CA ILE A 266 22.68 11.70 4.08
C ILE A 266 21.60 12.65 4.57
N HIS A 267 20.33 12.31 4.36
CA HIS A 267 19.22 13.23 4.59
C HIS A 267 18.57 13.06 5.95
N GLY A 268 18.97 12.04 6.70
CA GLY A 268 18.55 11.80 8.07
C GLY A 268 17.56 10.65 8.23
N ARG A 269 17.35 10.29 9.49
CA ARG A 269 16.63 9.10 9.95
C ARG A 269 15.12 9.29 9.92
N HIS A 270 14.58 9.40 8.70
CA HIS A 270 13.15 9.49 8.47
C HIS A 270 12.49 8.12 8.52
N VAL A 271 11.33 8.06 9.19
CA VAL A 271 10.56 6.82 9.40
C VAL A 271 9.99 6.30 8.08
N GLU A 272 9.69 7.19 7.16
CA GLU A 272 9.06 6.91 5.87
C GLU A 272 9.97 6.02 5.00
N TYR A 273 11.28 6.20 5.06
CA TYR A 273 12.25 5.35 4.36
C TYR A 273 12.24 3.91 4.90
N LEU A 274 12.17 3.72 6.22
CA LEU A 274 12.05 2.38 6.82
C LEU A 274 10.72 1.71 6.46
N LYS A 275 9.62 2.47 6.43
CA LYS A 275 8.31 1.96 6.01
C LYS A 275 8.32 1.47 4.56
N PHE A 276 9.07 2.12 3.67
CA PHE A 276 9.28 1.62 2.31
C PHE A 276 9.96 0.24 2.33
N LEU A 277 11.07 0.11 3.06
CA LEU A 277 11.78 -1.16 3.19
C LEU A 277 10.89 -2.27 3.78
N GLN A 278 10.04 -1.95 4.76
CA GLN A 278 9.05 -2.90 5.30
C GLN A 278 8.01 -3.31 4.24
N THR A 279 7.60 -2.38 3.38
CA THR A 279 6.58 -2.61 2.34
C THR A 279 7.06 -3.55 1.25
N ILE A 280 8.33 -3.47 0.85
CA ILE A 280 8.89 -4.35 -0.20
C ILE A 280 9.24 -5.75 0.32
N VAL A 281 9.46 -5.89 1.64
CA VAL A 281 9.76 -7.18 2.28
C VAL A 281 8.51 -8.04 2.45
N ARG A 282 7.34 -7.42 2.62
CA ARG A 282 6.06 -8.10 2.85
C ARG A 282 4.95 -7.56 1.96
N ALA A 283 4.37 -8.42 1.13
CA ALA A 283 3.22 -8.08 0.27
C ALA A 283 2.14 -9.18 0.32
N GLU A 284 0.87 -8.79 0.38
CA GLU A 284 -0.28 -9.73 0.38
C GLU A 284 -0.18 -10.84 1.46
N ASN A 285 0.34 -10.50 2.65
CA ASN A 285 0.65 -11.45 3.73
C ASN A 285 1.70 -12.54 3.38
N GLN A 286 2.49 -12.32 2.33
CA GLN A 286 3.62 -13.16 1.95
C GLN A 286 4.94 -12.42 2.20
N PHE A 287 5.97 -13.18 2.55
CA PHE A 287 7.32 -12.69 2.79
C PHE A 287 8.21 -12.96 1.57
N ILE A 288 8.90 -11.93 1.11
CA ILE A 288 9.68 -11.99 -0.13
C ILE A 288 11.16 -12.15 0.24
N ARG A 289 11.62 -13.40 0.30
CA ARG A 289 12.99 -13.74 0.75
C ARG A 289 14.09 -12.95 0.04
N LYS A 290 13.99 -12.81 -1.29
CA LYS A 290 14.96 -12.01 -2.08
C LYS A 290 15.05 -10.56 -1.59
N CYS A 291 13.92 -9.92 -1.31
CA CYS A 291 13.89 -8.55 -0.80
C CYS A 291 14.38 -8.48 0.64
N GLN A 292 14.03 -9.46 1.49
CA GLN A 292 14.55 -9.56 2.85
C GLN A 292 16.08 -9.60 2.86
N ASP A 293 16.68 -10.42 2.00
CA ASP A 293 18.12 -10.59 1.92
C ASP A 293 18.82 -9.31 1.45
N MET A 294 18.32 -8.69 0.37
CA MET A 294 18.85 -7.43 -0.16
C MET A 294 18.75 -6.29 0.86
N VAL A 295 17.58 -6.11 1.49
CA VAL A 295 17.39 -5.08 2.53
C VAL A 295 18.33 -5.33 3.70
N MET A 296 18.42 -6.56 4.21
CA MET A 296 19.30 -6.89 5.33
C MET A 296 20.77 -6.61 4.99
N GLN A 297 21.21 -6.96 3.78
CA GLN A 297 22.58 -6.73 3.33
C GLN A 297 22.91 -5.23 3.30
N GLU A 298 22.05 -4.40 2.70
CA GLU A 298 22.28 -2.96 2.61
C GLU A 298 22.23 -2.26 3.97
N LEU A 299 21.33 -2.67 4.87
CA LEU A 299 21.28 -2.14 6.24
C LEU A 299 22.56 -2.45 7.02
N VAL A 300 23.08 -3.68 6.90
CA VAL A 300 24.34 -4.08 7.57
C VAL A 300 25.53 -3.35 6.98
N ASN A 301 25.54 -3.11 5.67
CA ASN A 301 26.61 -2.36 5.00
C ASN A 301 26.65 -0.89 5.46
N ALA A 302 25.50 -0.26 5.66
CA ALA A 302 25.40 1.11 6.16
C ALA A 302 25.78 1.25 7.65
N GLY A 303 25.74 0.16 8.42
CA GLY A 303 26.23 0.13 9.80
C GLY A 303 25.52 1.12 10.73
N GLU A 304 26.28 1.81 11.59
CA GLU A 304 25.77 2.67 12.68
C GLU A 304 25.05 3.95 12.17
N ASP A 305 25.25 4.32 10.91
CA ASP A 305 24.56 5.48 10.31
C ASP A 305 23.05 5.22 10.23
N VAL A 306 22.67 3.96 9.97
CA VAL A 306 21.28 3.49 9.83
C VAL A 306 20.82 2.67 11.04
N LEU A 307 21.67 1.77 11.55
CA LEU A 307 21.38 0.82 12.62
C LEU A 307 21.71 1.41 14.00
N ILE A 308 20.70 1.97 14.67
CA ILE A 308 20.84 2.56 16.01
C ILE A 308 20.30 1.59 17.06
N PHE A 309 21.21 1.07 17.88
CA PHE A 309 20.88 0.24 19.04
C PHE A 309 21.34 0.91 20.33
N TYR A 310 20.58 0.72 21.41
CA TYR A 310 20.83 1.31 22.73
C TYR A 310 21.39 0.25 23.68
N ASN A 311 22.58 -0.27 23.37
CA ASN A 311 23.20 -1.42 24.04
C ASN A 311 24.13 -1.02 25.21
N ASP A 312 24.84 0.10 25.10
CA ASP A 312 25.70 0.58 26.18
C ASP A 312 24.88 1.25 27.30
N LYS A 313 25.49 1.34 28.49
CA LYS A 313 24.81 1.86 29.67
C LYS A 313 24.33 3.32 29.51
N ALA A 314 25.05 4.16 28.77
CA ALA A 314 24.66 5.55 28.57
C ALA A 314 23.50 5.65 27.57
N SER A 315 23.60 4.96 26.43
CA SER A 315 22.54 4.93 25.42
C SER A 315 21.25 4.28 25.94
N PHE A 316 21.35 3.19 26.71
CA PHE A 316 20.21 2.55 27.37
C PHE A 316 19.47 3.53 28.31
N ASN A 317 20.20 4.25 29.16
CA ASN A 317 19.59 5.20 30.09
C ASN A 317 18.91 6.36 29.34
N ASN A 318 19.52 6.83 28.25
CA ASN A 318 18.92 7.85 27.39
C ASN A 318 17.62 7.33 26.74
N PHE A 319 17.63 6.10 26.22
CA PHE A 319 16.44 5.47 25.64
C PHE A 319 15.28 5.35 26.65
N MET A 320 15.60 4.96 27.89
CA MET A 320 14.61 4.91 28.97
C MET A 320 14.05 6.30 29.30
N GLU A 321 14.88 7.34 29.34
CA GLU A 321 14.43 8.71 29.62
C GLU A 321 13.55 9.27 28.49
N MET A 322 13.86 8.95 27.23
CA MET A 322 12.98 9.26 26.10
C MET A 322 11.60 8.61 26.25
N MET A 323 11.55 7.34 26.64
CA MET A 323 10.27 6.63 26.88
C MET A 323 9.51 7.20 28.09
N ARG A 324 10.18 7.58 29.17
CA ARG A 324 9.55 8.27 30.31
C ARG A 324 8.91 9.59 29.89
N SER A 325 9.66 10.41 29.16
CA SER A 325 9.20 11.71 28.66
C SER A 325 8.02 11.53 27.70
N TYR A 326 8.05 10.50 26.85
CA TYR A 326 6.92 10.14 25.97
C TYR A 326 5.67 9.76 26.77
N LYS A 327 5.79 8.96 27.84
CA LYS A 327 4.66 8.61 28.72
C LYS A 327 4.04 9.83 29.41
N ARG A 328 4.85 10.83 29.76
CA ARG A 328 4.40 12.09 30.37
C ARG A 328 3.81 13.08 29.36
N GLY A 329 3.98 12.84 28.06
CA GLY A 329 3.61 13.78 27.01
C GLY A 329 4.55 14.98 26.89
N GLU A 330 5.73 14.91 27.51
CA GLU A 330 6.74 15.97 27.56
C GLU A 330 7.77 15.85 26.42
N LEU A 331 7.74 14.74 25.66
CA LEU A 331 8.66 14.52 24.56
C LEU A 331 8.23 15.34 23.32
N GLU A 332 8.95 16.44 23.08
CA GLU A 332 8.75 17.35 21.93
C GLU A 332 9.05 16.65 20.60
N ASP A 333 10.19 15.97 20.48
CA ASP A 333 10.58 15.23 19.28
C ASP A 333 10.49 13.71 19.47
N LYS A 334 9.59 13.07 18.70
CA LYS A 334 9.35 11.62 18.70
C LYS A 334 10.11 10.90 17.58
N SER A 335 10.86 11.62 16.75
CA SER A 335 11.51 11.09 15.54
C SER A 335 12.42 9.90 15.85
N ALA A 336 13.38 10.06 16.79
CA ALA A 336 14.35 9.04 17.15
C ALA A 336 13.71 7.78 17.76
N LEU A 337 12.70 7.95 18.61
CA LEU A 337 11.95 6.85 19.21
C LEU A 337 11.14 6.09 18.15
N ASN A 338 10.42 6.80 17.29
CA ASN A 338 9.63 6.19 16.22
C ASN A 338 10.53 5.48 15.20
N TYR A 339 11.66 6.08 14.83
CA TYR A 339 12.65 5.48 13.94
C TYR A 339 13.16 4.16 14.51
N HIS A 340 13.53 4.12 15.79
CA HIS A 340 13.99 2.89 16.43
C HIS A 340 12.91 1.80 16.49
N ILE A 341 11.65 2.16 16.79
CA ILE A 341 10.53 1.19 16.77
C ILE A 341 10.35 0.60 15.37
N GLU A 342 10.37 1.44 14.33
CA GLU A 342 10.20 1.01 12.94
C GLU A 342 11.42 0.25 12.40
N LEU A 343 12.61 0.53 12.93
CA LEU A 343 13.82 -0.25 12.64
C LEU A 343 13.68 -1.67 13.19
N VAL A 344 13.27 -1.83 14.46
CA VAL A 344 13.07 -3.15 15.05
C VAL A 344 11.95 -3.92 14.34
N ARG A 345 10.86 -3.23 13.95
CA ARG A 345 9.79 -3.83 13.12
C ARG A 345 10.30 -4.29 11.76
N LEU A 346 11.17 -3.52 11.11
CA LEU A 346 11.78 -3.91 9.85
C LEU A 346 12.65 -5.16 10.01
N LEU A 347 13.49 -5.20 11.04
CA LEU A 347 14.32 -6.37 11.35
C LEU A 347 13.44 -7.61 11.61
N ALA A 348 12.34 -7.46 12.36
CA ALA A 348 11.38 -8.54 12.58
C ALA A 348 10.78 -9.02 11.24
N CYS A 349 10.32 -8.09 10.38
CA CYS A 349 9.80 -8.41 9.05
C CYS A 349 10.82 -9.13 8.15
N CYS A 350 12.11 -8.81 8.27
CA CYS A 350 13.18 -9.49 7.54
C CYS A 350 13.32 -10.96 7.98
N THR A 351 13.12 -11.28 9.26
CA THR A 351 13.23 -12.65 9.80
C THR A 351 11.97 -13.50 9.62
N MET A 352 10.81 -12.87 9.39
CA MET A 352 9.56 -13.58 9.17
C MET A 352 9.62 -14.50 7.94
N GLY A 353 8.94 -15.64 8.00
CA GLY A 353 8.96 -16.63 6.91
C GLY A 353 10.17 -17.57 6.93
N LYS A 354 10.85 -17.67 8.08
CA LYS A 354 11.95 -18.60 8.35
C LYS A 354 13.09 -18.38 7.38
N ASN A 355 13.78 -17.25 7.49
CA ASN A 355 14.87 -16.88 6.60
C ASN A 355 16.20 -16.91 7.37
N VAL A 356 16.89 -18.05 7.31
CA VAL A 356 18.16 -18.32 8.04
C VAL A 356 19.18 -17.20 7.89
N TYR A 357 19.38 -16.69 6.68
CA TYR A 357 20.40 -15.67 6.42
C TYR A 357 20.14 -14.42 7.26
N THR A 358 18.90 -13.92 7.20
CA THR A 358 18.49 -12.74 7.97
C THR A 358 18.41 -13.01 9.47
N GLU A 359 17.98 -14.20 9.90
CA GLU A 359 17.93 -14.62 11.30
C GLU A 359 19.32 -14.57 11.95
N ILE A 360 20.35 -15.12 11.29
CA ILE A 360 21.74 -15.10 11.78
C ILE A 360 22.25 -13.67 11.93
N LYS A 361 22.00 -12.81 10.93
CA LYS A 361 22.42 -11.41 10.94
C LYS A 361 21.70 -10.63 12.04
N CYS A 362 20.38 -10.72 12.12
CA CYS A 362 19.56 -10.08 13.15
C CYS A 362 19.97 -10.48 14.57
N ASN A 363 20.24 -11.76 14.80
CA ASN A 363 20.69 -12.25 16.10
C ASN A 363 22.02 -11.60 16.53
N SER A 364 22.93 -11.37 15.57
CA SER A 364 24.20 -10.68 15.85
C SER A 364 24.05 -9.18 16.13
N LEU A 365 22.99 -8.55 15.62
CA LEU A 365 22.73 -7.11 15.79
C LEU A 365 22.03 -6.80 17.11
N LEU A 366 21.08 -7.64 17.54
CA LEU A 366 20.27 -7.39 18.72
C LEU A 366 20.19 -8.65 19.60
N ALA A 367 21.06 -8.70 20.62
CA ALA A 367 21.15 -9.85 21.50
C ALA A 367 19.92 -10.00 22.40
N LEU A 368 19.54 -11.24 22.68
CA LEU A 368 18.40 -11.55 23.55
C LEU A 368 18.51 -10.95 24.96
N GLU A 369 19.72 -10.84 25.50
CA GLU A 369 19.95 -10.24 26.82
C GLU A 369 19.55 -8.76 26.87
N ASP A 370 19.92 -7.99 25.84
CA ASP A 370 19.57 -6.57 25.71
C ASP A 370 18.05 -6.40 25.59
N ILE A 371 17.40 -7.23 24.77
CA ILE A 371 15.94 -7.24 24.61
C ILE A 371 15.23 -7.46 25.97
N VAL A 372 15.69 -8.47 26.73
CA VAL A 372 15.11 -8.79 28.04
C VAL A 372 15.26 -7.61 28.99
N SER A 373 16.40 -6.92 28.97
CA SER A 373 16.66 -5.74 29.81
C SER A 373 15.70 -4.57 29.49
N ILE A 374 15.45 -4.32 28.21
CA ILE A 374 14.58 -3.24 27.72
C ILE A 374 13.11 -3.54 28.00
N VAL A 375 12.62 -4.72 27.60
CA VAL A 375 11.19 -5.09 27.72
C VAL A 375 10.78 -5.26 29.18
N SER A 376 11.69 -5.75 30.03
CA SER A 376 11.42 -5.92 31.47
C SER A 376 11.48 -4.62 32.26
N HIS A 377 11.89 -3.50 31.66
CA HIS A 377 11.98 -2.23 32.37
C HIS A 377 10.58 -1.60 32.59
N PRO A 378 10.26 -1.08 33.79
CA PRO A 378 8.93 -0.52 34.10
C PRO A 378 8.53 0.65 33.19
N ASP A 379 9.51 1.44 32.75
CA ASP A 379 9.28 2.61 31.90
C ASP A 379 9.11 2.29 30.41
N CYS A 380 9.27 1.03 30.00
CA CYS A 380 9.09 0.63 28.61
C CYS A 380 7.64 0.84 28.13
N ILE A 381 7.46 1.37 26.91
CA ILE A 381 6.15 1.69 26.32
C ILE A 381 5.61 0.51 25.50
N PRO A 382 4.28 0.37 25.36
CA PRO A 382 3.68 -0.74 24.60
C PRO A 382 4.20 -0.88 23.17
N GLU A 383 4.46 0.22 22.47
CA GLU A 383 4.92 0.21 21.07
C GLU A 383 6.33 -0.38 20.91
N VAL A 384 7.21 -0.14 21.88
CA VAL A 384 8.55 -0.75 21.92
C VAL A 384 8.41 -2.22 22.29
N LYS A 385 7.60 -2.56 23.29
CA LYS A 385 7.35 -3.96 23.67
C LYS A 385 6.79 -4.77 22.51
N GLU A 386 5.86 -4.22 21.74
CA GLU A 386 5.29 -4.84 20.54
C GLU A 386 6.38 -5.19 19.53
N ALA A 387 7.19 -4.23 19.11
CA ALA A 387 8.25 -4.45 18.12
C ALA A 387 9.30 -5.47 18.58
N TYR A 388 9.75 -5.36 19.84
CA TYR A 388 10.76 -6.25 20.40
C TYR A 388 10.26 -7.69 20.61
N ILE A 389 9.01 -7.86 21.07
CA ILE A 389 8.42 -9.19 21.25
C ILE A 389 8.12 -9.85 19.90
N ASP A 390 7.66 -9.08 18.91
CA ASP A 390 7.50 -9.57 17.55
C ASP A 390 8.84 -10.03 16.94
N PHE A 391 9.91 -9.26 17.18
CA PHE A 391 11.28 -9.64 16.82
C PHE A 391 11.73 -10.92 17.53
N VAL A 392 11.51 -11.07 18.85
CA VAL A 392 11.86 -12.31 19.58
C VAL A 392 11.09 -13.51 19.05
N ASN A 393 9.81 -13.33 18.71
CA ASN A 393 9.01 -14.41 18.15
C ASN A 393 9.61 -14.92 16.84
N HIS A 394 9.91 -14.04 15.88
CA HIS A 394 10.35 -14.45 14.55
C HIS A 394 11.86 -14.70 14.41
N CYS A 395 12.69 -13.98 15.16
CA CYS A 395 14.15 -14.14 15.12
C CYS A 395 14.67 -15.19 16.10
N TYR A 396 13.90 -15.57 17.14
CA TYR A 396 14.37 -16.54 18.14
C TYR A 396 13.51 -17.77 18.40
N ILE A 397 12.19 -17.72 18.19
CA ILE A 397 11.29 -18.82 18.55
C ILE A 397 10.80 -19.56 17.30
N ASP A 398 10.25 -18.85 16.33
CA ASP A 398 9.75 -19.38 15.06
C ASP A 398 10.78 -19.25 13.93
N THR A 399 11.99 -19.72 14.21
CA THR A 399 13.14 -19.67 13.29
C THR A 399 13.24 -20.91 12.41
N GLU A 400 14.01 -20.82 11.32
CA GLU A 400 14.37 -22.00 10.52
C GLU A 400 15.37 -22.88 11.27
N VAL A 401 16.38 -22.27 11.91
CA VAL A 401 17.33 -22.98 12.78
C VAL A 401 16.86 -22.85 14.23
N GLU A 402 16.41 -23.96 14.80
CA GLU A 402 15.82 -24.00 16.14
C GLU A 402 16.85 -23.67 17.24
N MET A 403 16.65 -22.55 17.93
CA MET A 403 17.54 -22.12 19.02
C MET A 403 17.17 -22.75 20.36
N LYS A 404 17.57 -24.00 20.58
CA LYS A 404 17.23 -24.78 21.79
C LYS A 404 17.55 -24.07 23.10
N GLU A 405 18.56 -23.21 23.12
CA GLU A 405 18.98 -22.44 24.30
C GLU A 405 17.91 -21.47 24.80
N ILE A 406 17.02 -20.96 23.93
CA ILE A 406 15.95 -20.05 24.38
C ILE A 406 14.97 -20.73 25.34
N TYR A 407 14.76 -22.04 25.18
CA TYR A 407 13.82 -22.85 25.99
C TYR A 407 14.43 -23.35 27.30
N SER A 408 15.77 -23.40 27.39
CA SER A 408 16.49 -23.78 28.61
C SER A 408 16.98 -22.58 29.41
N SER A 409 17.17 -21.42 28.77
CA SER A 409 17.67 -20.20 29.39
C SER A 409 16.62 -19.47 30.23
N ASN A 410 17.10 -18.51 31.04
CA ASN A 410 16.26 -17.71 31.94
C ASN A 410 15.57 -16.53 31.24
N HIS A 411 15.98 -16.19 30.01
CA HIS A 411 15.57 -14.97 29.30
C HIS A 411 14.05 -14.87 29.12
N MET A 412 13.43 -15.85 28.47
CA MET A 412 11.97 -15.85 28.23
C MET A 412 11.17 -15.86 29.53
N TRP A 413 11.63 -16.61 30.53
CA TRP A 413 10.97 -16.65 31.81
C TRP A 413 11.08 -15.34 32.59
N ASN A 414 12.17 -14.60 32.44
CA ASN A 414 12.29 -13.25 33.01
C ASN A 414 11.30 -12.29 32.33
N ILE A 415 11.11 -12.38 31.00
CA ILE A 415 10.10 -11.60 30.28
C ILE A 415 8.69 -11.96 30.79
N PHE A 416 8.39 -13.24 30.95
CA PHE A 416 7.11 -13.71 31.48
C PHE A 416 6.82 -13.14 32.87
N GLU A 417 7.80 -13.24 33.77
CA GLU A 417 7.65 -12.83 35.16
C GLU A 417 7.62 -11.31 35.33
N ARG A 418 8.55 -10.60 34.69
CA ARG A 418 8.77 -9.15 34.92
C ARG A 418 7.95 -8.26 33.99
N SER A 419 7.62 -8.73 32.78
CA SER A 419 6.83 -7.96 31.81
C SER A 419 5.40 -8.52 31.70
N PHE A 420 5.23 -9.73 31.15
CA PHE A 420 3.90 -10.18 30.70
C PHE A 420 2.87 -10.25 31.83
N LEU A 421 3.26 -10.76 33.01
CA LEU A 421 2.35 -10.80 34.15
C LEU A 421 1.86 -9.40 34.58
N SER A 422 2.76 -8.41 34.55
CA SER A 422 2.44 -7.02 34.89
C SER A 422 1.59 -6.35 33.81
N ASP A 423 1.93 -6.56 32.53
CA ASP A 423 1.23 -5.97 31.40
C ASP A 423 -0.20 -6.52 31.25
N ILE A 424 -0.38 -7.85 31.37
CA ILE A 424 -1.70 -8.48 31.37
C ILE A 424 -2.55 -7.97 32.54
N GLN A 425 -1.95 -7.83 33.73
CA GLN A 425 -2.67 -7.30 34.89
C GLN A 425 -3.11 -5.85 34.65
N THR A 426 -2.25 -5.03 34.05
CA THR A 426 -2.56 -3.63 33.72
C THR A 426 -3.76 -3.53 32.76
N VAL A 427 -3.84 -4.40 31.75
CA VAL A 427 -5.00 -4.44 30.83
C VAL A 427 -6.27 -4.93 31.54
N ILE A 428 -6.17 -5.90 32.44
CA ILE A 428 -7.30 -6.36 33.24
C ILE A 428 -7.85 -5.22 34.13
N ASP A 429 -6.98 -4.41 34.72
CA ASP A 429 -7.36 -3.35 35.64
C ASP A 429 -7.88 -2.09 34.92
N LEU A 430 -7.33 -1.76 33.74
CA LEU A 430 -7.63 -0.53 33.00
C LEU A 430 -8.63 -0.71 31.84
N SER A 431 -9.05 -1.93 31.50
CA SER A 431 -10.02 -2.19 30.45
C SER A 431 -11.36 -1.47 30.74
N PRO A 432 -11.93 -0.68 29.80
CA PRO A 432 -11.66 -0.66 28.35
C PRO A 432 -10.73 0.48 27.85
N ASN A 433 -10.01 1.18 28.72
CA ASN A 433 -9.21 2.36 28.37
C ASN A 433 -7.71 2.06 28.19
N ALA A 434 -7.32 0.79 28.09
CA ALA A 434 -5.91 0.39 28.00
C ALA A 434 -5.26 0.68 26.62
N GLY A 435 -6.05 1.04 25.60
CA GLY A 435 -5.58 1.62 24.34
C GLY A 435 -4.54 0.74 23.63
N LYS A 436 -3.31 1.24 23.48
CA LYS A 436 -2.21 0.53 22.79
C LYS A 436 -1.70 -0.69 23.56
N MET A 437 -1.77 -0.68 24.90
CA MET A 437 -1.36 -1.82 25.73
C MET A 437 -2.29 -3.02 25.53
N GLU A 438 -3.59 -2.76 25.33
CA GLU A 438 -4.56 -3.82 25.06
C GLU A 438 -4.25 -4.58 23.77
N ASN A 439 -3.92 -3.87 22.68
CA ASN A 439 -3.55 -4.50 21.42
C ASN A 439 -2.27 -5.33 21.55
N TYR A 440 -1.24 -4.80 22.22
CA TYR A 440 0.00 -5.53 22.48
C TYR A 440 -0.24 -6.83 23.27
N VAL A 441 -1.05 -6.77 24.34
CA VAL A 441 -1.34 -7.95 25.16
C VAL A 441 -2.20 -8.98 24.42
N LEU A 442 -3.25 -8.53 23.73
CA LEU A 442 -4.22 -9.43 23.08
C LEU A 442 -3.69 -10.07 21.80
N ASN A 443 -2.75 -9.40 21.12
CA ASN A 443 -2.14 -9.91 19.89
C ASN A 443 -0.76 -10.51 20.19
N GLU A 444 0.24 -9.71 20.54
CA GLU A 444 1.62 -10.19 20.57
C GLU A 444 1.95 -11.10 21.74
N ILE A 445 1.49 -10.77 22.96
CA ILE A 445 1.73 -11.68 24.09
C ILE A 445 1.01 -13.02 23.87
N MET A 446 -0.19 -13.03 23.29
CA MET A 446 -0.89 -14.29 22.98
C MET A 446 -0.13 -15.09 21.93
N THR A 447 0.31 -14.46 20.84
CA THR A 447 1.06 -15.10 19.75
C THR A 447 2.35 -15.72 20.27
N ILE A 448 3.20 -14.98 20.99
CA ILE A 448 4.48 -15.51 21.47
C ILE A 448 4.29 -16.61 22.53
N LEU A 449 3.27 -16.51 23.39
CA LEU A 449 2.96 -17.58 24.34
C LEU A 449 2.54 -18.85 23.60
N ILE A 450 1.70 -18.74 22.57
CA ILE A 450 1.32 -19.88 21.73
C ILE A 450 2.57 -20.47 21.09
N SER A 451 3.35 -19.69 20.35
CA SER A 451 4.56 -20.13 19.63
C SER A 451 5.58 -20.81 20.56
N PHE A 452 5.86 -20.20 21.72
CA PHE A 452 6.82 -20.72 22.68
C PHE A 452 6.37 -22.05 23.29
N PHE A 453 5.12 -22.15 23.72
CA PHE A 453 4.61 -23.35 24.39
C PHE A 453 4.17 -24.46 23.42
N SER A 454 3.89 -24.15 22.15
CA SER A 454 3.67 -25.18 21.13
C SER A 454 4.95 -25.83 20.61
N SER A 455 6.13 -25.27 20.94
CA SER A 455 7.40 -25.79 20.47
C SER A 455 7.77 -27.11 21.16
N PRO A 456 8.18 -28.16 20.41
CA PRO A 456 8.56 -29.44 20.98
C PRO A 456 9.76 -29.34 21.94
N PHE A 457 10.59 -28.30 21.83
CA PHE A 457 11.73 -28.08 22.75
C PHE A 457 11.30 -27.52 24.10
N SER A 458 10.23 -26.71 24.12
CA SER A 458 9.58 -26.31 25.36
C SER A 458 9.03 -27.55 26.09
N ASP A 459 8.47 -28.49 25.33
CA ASP A 459 8.00 -29.79 25.83
C ASP A 459 9.11 -30.77 26.25
N GLN A 460 10.37 -30.51 25.91
CA GLN A 460 11.51 -31.30 26.37
C GLN A 460 12.28 -30.61 27.51
N SER A 461 12.17 -29.29 27.65
CA SER A 461 12.89 -28.51 28.66
C SER A 461 12.44 -28.85 30.10
N THR A 462 13.39 -28.92 31.03
CA THR A 462 13.10 -29.06 32.48
C THR A 462 12.86 -27.71 33.16
N ALA A 463 13.08 -26.58 32.45
CA ALA A 463 12.92 -25.24 33.00
C ALA A 463 11.49 -24.99 33.53
N LEU A 464 10.48 -25.54 32.83
CA LEU A 464 9.07 -25.44 33.22
C LEU A 464 8.79 -26.08 34.59
N GLN A 465 9.43 -27.20 34.92
CA GLN A 465 9.24 -27.87 36.22
C GLN A 465 9.75 -27.01 37.39
N ARG A 466 10.83 -26.24 37.18
CA ARG A 466 11.39 -25.33 38.20
C ARG A 466 10.60 -24.02 38.33
N ARG A 467 9.75 -23.71 37.35
CA ARG A 467 9.06 -22.41 37.21
C ARG A 467 7.53 -22.55 37.11
N GLN A 468 6.98 -23.63 37.66
CA GLN A 468 5.54 -23.91 37.63
C GLN A 468 4.70 -22.76 38.17
N LEU A 469 5.18 -22.03 39.19
CA LEU A 469 4.47 -20.87 39.74
C LEU A 469 4.22 -19.77 38.71
N ILE A 470 5.25 -19.39 37.94
CA ILE A 470 5.13 -18.37 36.89
C ILE A 470 4.15 -18.83 35.81
N PHE A 471 4.24 -20.11 35.41
CA PHE A 471 3.35 -20.71 34.43
C PHE A 471 1.88 -20.70 34.88
N ILE A 472 1.60 -21.10 36.13
CA ILE A 472 0.23 -21.09 36.69
C ILE A 472 -0.30 -19.65 36.78
N GLN A 473 0.55 -18.69 37.19
CA GLN A 473 0.17 -17.28 37.21
C GLN A 473 -0.16 -16.74 35.82
N LEU A 474 0.62 -17.09 34.80
CA LEU A 474 0.31 -16.73 33.40
C LEU A 474 -1.05 -17.29 32.99
N LEU A 475 -1.27 -18.59 33.18
CA LEU A 475 -2.54 -19.24 32.84
C LEU A 475 -3.73 -18.58 33.56
N GLN A 476 -3.59 -18.24 34.84
CA GLN A 476 -4.61 -17.53 35.61
C GLN A 476 -4.91 -16.14 35.04
N LYS A 477 -3.88 -15.37 34.67
CA LYS A 477 -4.01 -14.00 34.15
C LYS A 477 -4.61 -14.00 32.74
N VAL A 478 -4.16 -14.89 31.85
CA VAL A 478 -4.74 -15.07 30.52
C VAL A 478 -6.19 -15.54 30.62
N PHE A 479 -6.52 -16.41 31.58
CA PHE A 479 -7.92 -16.79 31.80
C PHE A 479 -8.78 -15.59 32.23
N LYS A 480 -8.32 -14.78 33.19
CA LYS A 480 -9.02 -13.55 33.59
C LYS A 480 -9.20 -12.58 32.43
N LEU A 481 -8.18 -12.44 31.57
CA LEU A 481 -8.23 -11.63 30.36
C LEU A 481 -9.37 -12.06 29.42
N SER A 482 -9.62 -13.37 29.28
CA SER A 482 -10.72 -13.88 28.45
C SER A 482 -12.12 -13.54 28.96
N GLN A 483 -12.26 -13.13 30.22
CA GLN A 483 -13.54 -12.74 30.83
C GLN A 483 -13.89 -11.26 30.58
N ILE A 484 -13.01 -10.49 29.94
CA ILE A 484 -13.29 -9.10 29.58
C ILE A 484 -14.39 -9.06 28.52
N LYS A 485 -15.44 -8.26 28.78
CA LYS A 485 -16.67 -8.23 27.95
C LYS A 485 -16.50 -7.55 26.59
N ASN A 486 -15.50 -6.69 26.43
CA ASN A 486 -15.36 -5.80 25.27
C ASN A 486 -14.38 -6.30 24.18
N LEU A 487 -14.00 -7.59 24.20
CA LEU A 487 -13.07 -8.15 23.23
C LEU A 487 -13.71 -8.32 21.85
N THR A 488 -12.97 -7.99 20.78
CA THR A 488 -13.38 -8.32 19.41
C THR A 488 -13.32 -9.84 19.17
N ALA A 489 -14.07 -10.34 18.18
CA ALA A 489 -14.06 -11.75 17.80
C ALA A 489 -12.65 -12.35 17.55
N PRO A 490 -11.75 -11.70 16.77
CA PRO A 490 -10.39 -12.24 16.56
C PRO A 490 -9.54 -12.23 17.84
N GLN A 491 -9.60 -11.17 18.65
CA GLN A 491 -8.89 -11.12 19.93
C GLN A 491 -9.35 -12.22 20.88
N LYS A 492 -10.66 -12.43 20.98
CA LYS A 492 -11.22 -13.52 21.78
C LYS A 492 -10.72 -14.88 21.32
N PHE A 493 -10.69 -15.13 20.01
CA PHE A 493 -10.16 -16.36 19.45
C PHE A 493 -8.67 -16.56 19.81
N SER A 494 -7.85 -15.50 19.69
CA SER A 494 -6.42 -15.54 20.05
C SER A 494 -6.21 -15.94 21.52
N VAL A 495 -6.91 -15.27 22.44
CA VAL A 495 -6.84 -15.57 23.89
C VAL A 495 -7.33 -16.99 24.18
N GLU A 496 -8.42 -17.43 23.55
CA GLU A 496 -8.94 -18.80 23.68
C GLU A 496 -7.93 -19.85 23.19
N SER A 497 -7.23 -19.57 22.09
CA SER A 497 -6.19 -20.44 21.56
C SER A 497 -5.01 -20.54 22.53
N CYS A 498 -4.55 -19.41 23.07
CA CYS A 498 -3.49 -19.36 24.07
C CYS A 498 -3.84 -20.21 25.32
N ILE A 499 -5.06 -20.08 25.83
CA ILE A 499 -5.52 -20.87 26.98
C ILE A 499 -5.51 -22.37 26.65
N LYS A 500 -5.95 -22.78 25.45
CA LYS A 500 -5.91 -24.18 25.03
C LYS A 500 -4.49 -24.73 25.04
N THR A 501 -3.55 -24.02 24.42
CA THR A 501 -2.14 -24.41 24.36
C THR A 501 -1.55 -24.56 25.75
N LEU A 502 -1.77 -23.60 26.65
CA LEU A 502 -1.28 -23.67 28.03
C LEU A 502 -1.89 -24.84 28.81
N ILE A 503 -3.19 -25.12 28.65
CA ILE A 503 -3.84 -26.27 29.33
C ILE A 503 -3.29 -27.60 28.80
N GLU A 504 -3.05 -27.71 27.50
CA GLU A 504 -2.46 -28.91 26.90
C GLU A 504 -1.06 -29.18 27.46
N VAL A 505 -0.21 -28.15 27.55
CA VAL A 505 1.11 -28.25 28.18
C VAL A 505 1.02 -28.66 29.65
N ALA A 506 0.08 -28.08 30.41
CA ALA A 506 -0.12 -28.43 31.81
C ALA A 506 -0.51 -29.91 31.99
N LYS A 507 -1.40 -30.42 31.13
CA LYS A 507 -1.82 -31.83 31.12
C LYS A 507 -0.67 -32.77 30.75
N ASN A 508 0.06 -32.45 29.68
CA ASN A 508 1.20 -33.25 29.21
C ASN A 508 2.30 -33.36 30.26
N ARG A 509 2.44 -32.34 31.13
CA ARG A 509 3.47 -32.27 32.18
C ARG A 509 2.97 -32.60 33.58
N ALA A 510 1.71 -33.02 33.72
CA ALA A 510 1.06 -33.28 35.01
C ALA A 510 1.22 -32.11 36.02
N ILE A 511 1.16 -30.86 35.53
CA ILE A 511 1.16 -29.67 36.38
C ILE A 511 -0.24 -29.55 36.98
N ALA A 512 -0.33 -29.54 38.32
CA ALA A 512 -1.60 -29.40 39.02
C ALA A 512 -2.21 -28.01 38.77
N ILE A 513 -3.31 -27.97 38.03
CA ILE A 513 -4.13 -26.76 37.86
C ILE A 513 -5.12 -26.69 39.04
N PRO A 514 -5.30 -25.53 39.68
CA PRO A 514 -6.36 -25.34 40.67
C PRO A 514 -7.75 -25.76 40.13
N SER A 515 -8.48 -26.60 40.89
CA SER A 515 -9.78 -27.19 40.49
C SER A 515 -10.82 -26.15 40.06
N ASP A 516 -10.78 -24.95 40.65
CA ASP A 516 -11.70 -23.85 40.34
C ASP A 516 -11.49 -23.31 38.91
N LEU A 517 -10.25 -23.33 38.42
CA LEU A 517 -9.92 -22.92 37.05
C LEU A 517 -10.32 -24.02 36.06
N GLU A 518 -10.11 -25.30 36.41
CA GLU A 518 -10.51 -26.43 35.56
C GLU A 518 -12.02 -26.43 35.26
N GLY A 519 -12.87 -26.21 36.27
CA GLY A 519 -14.32 -26.09 36.08
C GLY A 519 -14.72 -24.89 35.20
N ALA A 520 -13.99 -23.78 35.34
CA ALA A 520 -14.23 -22.58 34.55
C ALA A 520 -13.83 -22.76 33.07
N PHE A 521 -12.74 -23.49 32.79
CA PHE A 521 -12.30 -23.83 31.43
C PHE A 521 -13.31 -24.72 30.69
N VAL A 522 -13.85 -25.76 31.35
CA VAL A 522 -14.87 -26.63 30.75
C VAL A 522 -16.13 -25.84 30.36
N THR A 523 -16.52 -24.87 31.18
CA THR A 523 -17.66 -23.99 30.91
C THR A 523 -17.39 -23.03 29.73
N MET A 524 -16.15 -22.57 29.59
CA MET A 524 -15.72 -21.69 28.50
C MET A 524 -15.70 -22.43 27.16
N PHE A 525 -15.05 -23.60 27.09
CA PHE A 525 -14.95 -24.37 25.85
C PHE A 525 -16.28 -24.97 25.38
N SER A 526 -17.19 -25.30 26.31
CA SER A 526 -18.55 -25.72 25.95
C SER A 526 -19.35 -24.58 25.30
N LYS A 527 -19.23 -23.35 25.79
CA LYS A 527 -19.82 -22.15 25.15
C LYS A 527 -19.23 -21.89 23.76
N THR A 528 -17.91 -21.98 23.60
CA THR A 528 -17.25 -21.82 22.29
C THR A 528 -17.65 -22.94 21.32
N ALA A 529 -17.74 -24.18 21.77
CA ALA A 529 -18.16 -25.32 20.94
C ALA A 529 -19.63 -25.23 20.52
N LEU A 530 -20.51 -24.69 21.37
CA LEU A 530 -21.92 -24.40 21.02
C LEU A 530 -22.03 -23.33 19.93
N LEU A 531 -21.26 -22.25 20.05
CA LEU A 531 -21.19 -21.18 19.04
C LEU A 531 -20.63 -21.72 17.71
N SER A 532 -19.51 -22.43 17.74
CA SER A 532 -18.91 -23.07 16.55
C SER A 532 -19.88 -24.04 15.87
N ARG A 533 -20.59 -24.89 16.64
CA ARG A 533 -21.62 -25.79 16.09
C ARG A 533 -22.80 -25.04 15.48
N GLN A 534 -23.21 -23.91 16.05
CA GLN A 534 -24.26 -23.06 15.47
C GLN A 534 -23.77 -22.38 14.17
N THR A 535 -22.53 -21.89 14.13
CA THR A 535 -21.92 -21.31 12.92
C THR A 535 -21.71 -22.34 11.82
N SER A 536 -21.26 -23.56 12.15
CA SER A 536 -21.14 -24.67 11.20
C SER A 536 -22.50 -25.14 10.69
N LYS A 537 -23.54 -25.16 11.54
CA LYS A 537 -24.93 -25.43 11.10
C LYS A 537 -25.46 -24.31 10.20
N TRP A 538 -25.14 -23.05 10.46
CA TRP A 538 -25.46 -21.92 9.58
C TRP A 538 -24.70 -21.97 8.23
N LEU A 539 -23.41 -22.30 8.24
CA LEU A 539 -22.59 -22.49 7.04
C LEU A 539 -23.02 -23.70 6.20
N MET A 540 -23.51 -24.76 6.84
CA MET A 540 -24.10 -25.92 6.15
C MET A 540 -25.53 -25.63 5.68
N ALA A 541 -26.31 -24.83 6.41
CA ALA A 541 -27.62 -24.33 5.97
C ALA A 541 -27.49 -23.33 4.80
N SER A 542 -26.38 -22.57 4.71
CA SER A 542 -26.10 -21.70 3.56
C SER A 542 -25.53 -22.44 2.34
N LYS A 543 -25.22 -23.74 2.46
CA LYS A 543 -24.85 -24.61 1.33
C LYS A 543 -26.07 -25.26 0.65
N GLN A 544 -27.30 -25.01 1.12
CA GLN A 544 -28.48 -25.21 0.29
C GLN A 544 -28.59 -24.02 -0.66
N THR A 545 -28.44 -24.31 -1.94
CA THR A 545 -28.60 -23.44 -3.10
C THR A 545 -29.90 -22.62 -3.03
N LYS A 546 -29.83 -21.43 -2.43
CA LYS A 546 -30.67 -20.33 -2.87
C LYS A 546 -30.08 -19.82 -4.16
N PHE A 547 -30.72 -20.18 -5.27
CA PHE A 547 -30.59 -19.48 -6.53
C PHE A 547 -30.89 -18.00 -6.25
N ASP A 548 -29.84 -17.18 -6.19
CA ASP A 548 -29.90 -15.80 -5.78
C ASP A 548 -30.54 -14.99 -6.91
N ARG A 549 -31.86 -14.79 -6.85
CA ARG A 549 -32.64 -14.02 -7.83
C ARG A 549 -32.53 -12.50 -7.62
N SER A 550 -31.52 -12.04 -6.88
CA SER A 550 -31.15 -10.64 -6.81
C SER A 550 -29.62 -10.51 -6.82
N LEU A 551 -29.04 -10.62 -8.01
CA LEU A 551 -27.75 -9.96 -8.28
C LEU A 551 -27.95 -8.49 -7.91
N SER A 552 -27.37 -8.05 -6.79
CA SER A 552 -27.31 -6.63 -6.45
C SER A 552 -26.74 -5.89 -7.66
N GLN A 553 -27.44 -4.86 -8.17
CA GLN A 553 -27.01 -4.01 -9.29
C GLN A 553 -25.49 -3.78 -9.35
N PRO A 554 -24.79 -3.36 -8.27
CA PRO A 554 -23.35 -3.11 -8.33
C PRO A 554 -22.46 -4.33 -8.67
N LYS A 555 -22.93 -5.56 -8.47
CA LYS A 555 -22.21 -6.78 -8.89
C LYS A 555 -22.42 -7.09 -10.37
N LEU A 556 -23.63 -6.80 -10.90
CA LEU A 556 -23.93 -6.95 -12.31
C LEU A 556 -23.15 -5.91 -13.13
N ASP A 557 -23.14 -4.66 -12.66
CA ASP A 557 -22.42 -3.56 -13.30
C ASP A 557 -20.91 -3.84 -13.38
N ARG A 558 -20.34 -4.39 -12.30
CA ARG A 558 -18.94 -4.85 -12.28
C ARG A 558 -18.66 -5.96 -13.29
N SER A 559 -19.57 -6.93 -13.42
CA SER A 559 -19.45 -8.02 -14.39
C SER A 559 -19.54 -7.54 -15.84
N ILE A 560 -20.35 -6.52 -16.13
CA ILE A 560 -20.47 -5.95 -17.48
C ILE A 560 -19.18 -5.19 -17.85
N ILE A 561 -18.63 -4.42 -16.91
CA ILE A 561 -17.37 -3.69 -17.14
C ILE A 561 -16.19 -4.64 -17.32
N GLU A 562 -16.10 -5.70 -16.49
CA GLU A 562 -15.08 -6.75 -16.65
C GLU A 562 -15.25 -7.48 -18.00
N GLY A 563 -16.49 -7.80 -18.41
CA GLY A 563 -16.76 -8.40 -19.73
C GLY A 563 -16.38 -7.50 -20.92
N LEU A 564 -16.56 -6.18 -20.82
CA LEU A 564 -16.08 -5.24 -21.86
C LEU A 564 -14.54 -5.25 -21.96
N GLN A 565 -13.85 -5.34 -20.82
CA GLN A 565 -12.38 -5.39 -20.80
C GLN A 565 -11.85 -6.67 -21.44
N ASP A 566 -12.50 -7.81 -21.20
CA ASP A 566 -12.16 -9.08 -21.86
C ASP A 566 -12.37 -8.98 -23.38
N ILE A 567 -13.44 -8.31 -23.82
CA ILE A 567 -13.69 -8.05 -25.24
C ILE A 567 -12.62 -7.13 -25.83
N VAL A 568 -12.23 -6.05 -25.14
CA VAL A 568 -11.17 -5.14 -25.61
C VAL A 568 -9.84 -5.89 -25.70
N SER A 569 -9.48 -6.71 -24.71
CA SER A 569 -8.27 -7.53 -24.73
C SER A 569 -8.28 -8.53 -25.89
N LEU A 570 -9.42 -9.20 -26.12
CA LEU A 570 -9.57 -10.13 -27.23
C LEU A 570 -9.46 -9.41 -28.59
N LEU A 571 -10.05 -8.22 -28.71
CA LEU A 571 -9.93 -7.40 -29.92
C LEU A 571 -8.49 -6.97 -30.16
N GLU A 572 -7.75 -6.59 -29.11
CA GLU A 572 -6.32 -6.27 -29.21
C GLU A 572 -5.51 -7.45 -29.71
N ASP A 573 -5.69 -8.64 -29.15
CA ASP A 573 -4.96 -9.84 -29.56
C ASP A 573 -5.25 -10.23 -31.03
N GLN A 574 -6.50 -10.07 -31.47
CA GLN A 574 -6.91 -10.40 -32.84
C GLN A 574 -6.50 -9.33 -33.87
N LEU A 575 -6.54 -8.05 -33.49
CA LEU A 575 -6.26 -6.94 -34.42
C LEU A 575 -4.77 -6.59 -34.50
N LYS A 576 -3.96 -6.89 -33.48
CA LYS A 576 -2.52 -6.61 -33.48
C LYS A 576 -1.76 -7.13 -34.73
N PRO A 577 -1.87 -8.41 -35.13
CA PRO A 577 -1.21 -8.89 -36.36
C PRO A 577 -1.73 -8.20 -37.63
N LEU A 578 -2.99 -7.75 -37.63
CA LEU A 578 -3.57 -7.03 -38.77
C LEU A 578 -3.07 -5.58 -38.85
N VAL A 579 -2.81 -4.93 -37.71
CA VAL A 579 -2.17 -3.60 -37.67
C VAL A 579 -0.75 -3.67 -38.25
N GLU A 580 0.01 -4.71 -37.88
CA GLU A 580 1.35 -4.94 -38.44
C GLU A 580 1.30 -5.17 -39.97
N ALA A 581 0.29 -5.89 -40.45
CA ALA A 581 0.07 -6.08 -41.88
C ALA A 581 -0.30 -4.78 -42.62
N GLU A 582 -1.13 -3.91 -42.05
CA GLU A 582 -1.46 -2.60 -42.63
C GLU A 582 -0.24 -1.69 -42.72
N GLN A 583 0.60 -1.67 -41.68
CA GLN A 583 1.85 -0.91 -41.68
C GLN A 583 2.84 -1.46 -42.72
N SER A 584 2.95 -2.78 -42.85
CA SER A 584 3.79 -3.41 -43.89
C SER A 584 3.36 -3.03 -45.30
N LEU A 585 2.04 -2.97 -45.55
CA LEU A 585 1.50 -2.57 -46.85
C LEU A 585 1.88 -1.12 -47.19
N LEU A 586 1.85 -0.21 -46.21
CA LEU A 586 2.28 1.18 -46.40
C LEU A 586 3.77 1.26 -46.79
N VAL A 587 4.62 0.45 -46.15
CA VAL A 587 6.06 0.38 -46.50
C VAL A 587 6.23 -0.07 -47.95
N ASP A 588 5.50 -1.09 -48.39
CA ASP A 588 5.56 -1.58 -49.78
C ASP A 588 5.08 -0.53 -50.80
N ILE A 589 4.09 0.30 -50.44
CA ILE A 589 3.58 1.39 -51.28
C ILE A 589 4.57 2.54 -51.39
N LEU A 590 5.29 2.87 -50.32
CA LEU A 590 6.32 3.92 -50.34
C LEU A 590 7.60 3.48 -51.07
N TYR A 591 7.85 2.17 -51.18
CA TYR A 591 9.02 1.62 -51.86
C TYR A 591 8.83 1.48 -53.39
N ARG A 592 7.59 1.43 -53.85
CA ARG A 592 7.21 1.35 -55.28
C ARG A 592 6.89 2.72 -55.86
#